data_AF-A0AAV2C2G0-F1
#
_entry.id   AF-A0AAV2C2G0-F1
#
_cell.length_a   1.000
_cell.length_b   1.000
_cell.length_c   1.000
_cell.angle_alpha   90.00
_cell.angle_beta   90.00
_cell.angle_gamma   90.00
#
_symmetry.space_group_name_H-M   'P 1'
#
loop_
_entity.id
_entity.type
_entity.pdbx_description
1 polymer ?
#
loop_
_entity_poly.entity_id
_entity_poly.type
_entity_poly.pdbx_seq_one_letter_code
_entity_poly.pdbx_strand_id
1 'polypeptide(L)'
;MDGINDENTFLLDDELHSDTDISSNYLDYSLNDSCSELSSGEDLSSARIFTEVDVKNLPVPCPRFKFTGIPSVHIQFGDTSDILKFYETFFDSSLMSKIVEETNKYAKQCIQSSVARQFSKSKFWEETTVEELHVIFALNILQGIVKKPRIDHYWSKRY
;
A
#
# COMPACT_ATOMS: atom_id res chain seq x y z
N MET A 1 5.98 -36.81 -37.77
CA MET A 1 5.42 -35.53 -38.24
C MET A 1 4.21 -35.25 -37.38
N ASP A 2 4.49 -34.58 -36.26
CA ASP A 2 3.71 -33.56 -35.52
C ASP A 2 2.22 -33.85 -35.28
N GLY A 3 1.70 -34.00 -34.06
CA GLY A 3 2.09 -33.38 -32.79
C GLY A 3 1.13 -32.22 -32.49
N ILE A 4 0.20 -32.42 -31.55
CA ILE A 4 -0.30 -31.48 -30.52
C ILE A 4 -1.43 -32.21 -29.77
N ASN A 5 -1.17 -32.51 -28.49
CA ASN A 5 -2.13 -32.96 -27.50
C ASN A 5 -2.72 -31.72 -26.81
N ASP A 6 -4.04 -31.55 -26.86
CA ASP A 6 -4.76 -30.60 -26.01
C ASP A 6 -5.42 -31.35 -24.85
N GLU A 7 -4.59 -31.79 -23.90
CA GLU A 7 -5.01 -32.14 -22.55
C GLU A 7 -4.85 -30.89 -21.69
N ASN A 8 -5.90 -30.07 -21.59
CA ASN A 8 -6.00 -29.05 -20.55
C ASN A 8 -7.06 -29.50 -19.54
N THR A 9 -6.74 -30.61 -18.88
CA THR A 9 -7.47 -31.11 -17.71
C THR A 9 -7.27 -30.12 -16.58
N PHE A 10 -8.34 -29.40 -16.25
CA PHE A 10 -8.52 -28.62 -15.03
C PHE A 10 -8.23 -29.52 -13.82
N LEU A 11 -7.01 -29.45 -13.29
CA LEU A 11 -6.69 -29.98 -11.98
C LEU A 11 -6.96 -28.89 -10.95
N LEU A 12 -8.10 -29.08 -10.28
CA LEU A 12 -8.36 -28.57 -8.94
C LEU A 12 -7.33 -29.22 -8.01
N ASP A 13 -6.39 -28.44 -7.49
CA ASP A 13 -5.58 -28.89 -6.36
C ASP A 13 -6.08 -28.21 -5.09
N ASP A 14 -6.45 -29.09 -4.17
CA ASP A 14 -7.02 -28.87 -2.85
C ASP A 14 -6.16 -27.95 -1.96
N GLU A 15 -6.91 -27.19 -1.16
CA GLU A 15 -6.48 -26.32 -0.10
C GLU A 15 -5.82 -27.13 1.03
N LEU A 16 -4.49 -27.05 1.18
CA LEU A 16 -3.79 -27.45 2.39
C LEU A 16 -3.44 -26.20 3.19
N HIS A 17 -4.22 -25.92 4.24
CA HIS A 17 -3.87 -24.98 5.29
C HIS A 17 -2.61 -25.48 6.01
N SER A 18 -1.50 -24.76 5.86
CA SER A 18 -0.39 -24.82 6.81
C SER A 18 -0.08 -23.42 7.31
N ASP A 19 -0.49 -23.14 8.54
CA ASP A 19 0.05 -22.04 9.33
C ASP A 19 1.54 -22.29 9.52
N THR A 20 2.36 -21.74 8.62
CA THR A 20 3.81 -21.76 8.74
C THR A 20 4.25 -20.33 8.92
N ASP A 21 4.72 -20.02 10.13
CA ASP A 21 5.38 -18.77 10.48
C ASP A 21 6.46 -18.47 9.43
N ILE A 22 6.18 -17.49 8.57
CA ILE A 22 7.18 -16.93 7.67
C ILE A 22 8.15 -16.17 8.57
N SER A 23 9.23 -16.84 8.95
CA SER A 23 10.41 -16.22 9.54
C SER A 23 10.88 -15.10 8.62
N SER A 24 10.44 -13.88 8.90
CA SER A 24 10.84 -12.68 8.21
C SER A 24 12.32 -12.43 8.51
N ASN A 25 13.18 -12.74 7.55
CA ASN A 25 14.51 -12.15 7.50
C ASN A 25 14.34 -10.66 7.20
N TYR A 26 14.13 -9.88 8.26
CA TYR A 26 14.22 -8.43 8.23
C TYR A 26 15.64 -8.08 7.82
N LEU A 27 15.81 -7.66 6.57
CA LEU A 27 17.04 -7.02 6.12
C LEU A 27 17.12 -5.65 6.80
N ASP A 28 18.22 -5.42 7.51
CA ASP A 28 18.61 -4.15 8.09
C ASP A 28 18.85 -3.13 6.97
N TYR A 29 17.85 -2.28 6.70
CA TYR A 29 17.93 -1.22 5.69
C TYR A 29 18.54 0.04 6.33
N SER A 30 19.79 0.32 6.02
CA SER A 30 20.35 1.67 6.19
C SER A 30 19.70 2.61 5.16
N LEU A 31 18.70 3.37 5.60
CA LEU A 31 17.97 4.36 4.81
C LEU A 31 18.75 5.69 4.80
N ASN A 32 19.55 5.91 3.76
CA ASN A 32 19.93 7.27 3.37
C ASN A 32 18.90 7.78 2.34
N ASP A 33 17.67 7.98 2.80
CA ASP A 33 16.56 8.52 2.00
C ASP A 33 16.41 10.01 2.30
N SER A 34 16.94 10.85 1.40
CA SER A 34 16.90 12.30 1.52
C SER A 34 15.50 12.79 1.09
N CYS A 35 14.53 12.66 1.98
CA CYS A 35 13.25 13.38 1.86
C CYS A 35 13.53 14.88 2.07
N SER A 36 13.40 15.65 1.00
CA SER A 36 13.60 17.10 0.99
C SER A 36 12.74 17.80 2.05
N GLU A 37 13.43 18.59 2.87
CA GLU A 37 12.95 19.18 4.13
C GLU A 37 11.72 20.07 4.01
N LEU A 38 10.71 19.81 4.85
CA LEU A 38 9.93 20.88 5.46
C LEU A 38 10.72 21.33 6.69
N SER A 39 11.23 22.56 6.65
CA SER A 39 12.06 23.17 7.69
C SER A 39 11.27 23.41 8.99
N SER A 40 11.06 22.33 9.73
CA SER A 40 10.79 22.33 11.17
C SER A 40 12.00 21.65 11.79
N GLY A 41 12.80 22.39 12.56
CA GLY A 41 14.10 21.95 13.10
C GLY A 41 14.04 20.85 14.16
N GLU A 42 13.07 19.94 14.09
CA GLU A 42 12.92 18.80 14.97
C GLU A 42 13.52 17.57 14.30
N ASP A 43 14.51 16.96 14.97
CA ASP A 43 15.13 15.71 14.55
C ASP A 43 14.13 14.55 14.67
N LEU A 44 13.41 14.30 13.58
CA LEU A 44 12.44 13.20 13.46
C LEU A 44 13.11 11.84 13.17
N SER A 45 14.44 11.72 13.28
CA SER A 45 15.12 10.43 13.11
C SER A 45 14.58 9.37 14.06
N SER A 46 14.27 9.77 15.30
CA SER A 46 13.68 8.91 16.33
C SER A 46 12.24 8.45 16.02
N ALA A 47 11.46 9.25 15.28
CA ALA A 47 10.07 8.92 14.93
C ALA A 47 9.97 7.78 13.90
N ARG A 48 11.08 7.40 13.27
CA ARG A 48 11.15 6.31 12.28
C ARG A 48 11.64 4.99 12.86
N ILE A 49 11.84 4.91 14.17
CA ILE A 49 12.28 3.69 14.84
C ILE A 49 11.05 2.83 15.13
N PHE A 50 10.85 1.78 14.34
CA PHE A 50 9.89 0.74 14.68
C PHE A 50 10.44 -0.08 15.86
N THR A 51 9.71 -0.12 16.96
CA THR A 51 10.05 -0.95 18.13
C THR A 51 9.09 -2.12 18.24
N GLU A 52 9.64 -3.30 18.54
CA GLU A 52 8.83 -4.49 18.81
C GLU A 52 8.05 -4.28 20.11
N VAL A 53 6.74 -4.56 20.08
CA VAL A 53 5.85 -4.37 21.24
C VAL A 53 5.89 -5.64 22.09
N ASP A 54 6.45 -5.55 23.31
CA ASP A 54 6.32 -6.62 24.31
C ASP A 54 4.88 -6.66 24.84
N VAL A 55 4.11 -7.61 24.32
CA VAL A 55 2.71 -7.84 24.69
C VAL A 55 2.52 -8.22 26.16
N LYS A 56 3.58 -8.69 26.84
CA LYS A 56 3.52 -9.03 28.27
C LYS A 56 3.81 -7.83 29.16
N ASN A 57 4.52 -6.82 28.66
CA ASN A 57 4.86 -5.59 29.36
C ASN A 57 4.49 -4.37 28.51
N LEU A 58 3.19 -4.18 28.30
CA LEU A 58 2.71 -3.03 27.53
C LEU A 58 3.07 -1.72 28.25
N PRO A 59 3.63 -0.72 27.54
CA PRO A 59 3.83 0.60 28.09
C PRO A 59 2.48 1.20 28.52
N VAL A 60 2.52 2.12 29.50
CA VAL A 60 1.33 2.86 29.92
C VAL A 60 0.70 3.52 28.69
N PRO A 61 -0.63 3.37 28.47
CA PRO A 61 -1.29 4.00 27.34
C PRO A 61 -0.99 5.49 27.30
N CYS A 62 -0.66 6.01 26.12
CA CYS A 62 -0.46 7.44 25.93
C CYS A 62 -1.65 8.20 26.54
N PRO A 63 -1.40 9.26 27.33
CA PRO A 63 -2.47 10.08 27.89
C PRO A 63 -3.44 10.50 26.79
N ARG A 64 -4.75 10.42 27.06
CA ARG A 64 -5.76 10.95 26.12
C ARG A 64 -5.66 12.46 26.14
N PHE A 65 -4.97 13.03 25.17
CA PHE A 65 -4.96 14.47 24.97
C PHE A 65 -6.35 14.93 24.55
N LYS A 66 -6.87 15.97 25.21
CA LYS A 66 -8.11 16.62 24.75
C LYS A 66 -7.77 17.43 23.50
N PHE A 67 -8.58 17.30 22.47
CA PHE A 67 -8.50 18.18 21.31
C PHE A 67 -8.80 19.62 21.77
N THR A 68 -7.84 20.52 21.59
CA THR A 68 -7.95 21.94 21.95
C THR A 68 -8.18 22.85 20.75
N GLY A 69 -8.16 22.29 19.54
CA GLY A 69 -8.46 23.02 18.32
C GLY A 69 -9.93 23.40 18.22
N ILE A 70 -10.22 24.40 17.38
CA ILE A 70 -11.60 24.73 17.01
C ILE A 70 -12.01 23.73 15.92
N PRO A 71 -13.02 22.88 16.14
CA PRO A 71 -13.49 21.96 15.11
C PRO A 71 -14.13 22.78 13.98
N SER A 72 -13.45 22.86 12.85
CA SER A 72 -13.96 23.55 11.65
C SER A 72 -13.32 23.00 10.38
N VAL A 73 -14.01 23.18 9.26
CA VAL A 73 -13.43 22.99 7.94
C VAL A 73 -12.67 24.27 7.60
N HIS A 74 -11.35 24.17 7.53
CA HIS A 74 -10.49 25.32 7.20
C HIS A 74 -10.28 25.51 5.69
N ILE A 75 -10.86 24.64 4.87
CA ILE A 75 -10.82 24.71 3.41
C ILE A 75 -12.08 25.42 2.91
N GLN A 76 -11.91 26.40 2.04
CA GLN A 76 -13.04 27.10 1.44
C GLN A 76 -13.59 26.30 0.26
N PHE A 77 -14.75 25.68 0.45
CA PHE A 77 -15.53 25.11 -0.63
C PHE A 77 -16.63 26.11 -1.03
N GLY A 78 -16.76 26.40 -2.33
CA GLY A 78 -17.94 27.12 -2.83
C GLY A 78 -19.15 26.18 -2.91
N ASP A 79 -20.35 26.74 -3.00
CA ASP A 79 -21.61 25.97 -3.09
C ASP A 79 -21.70 25.08 -4.34
N THR A 80 -20.84 25.30 -5.33
CA THR A 80 -20.73 24.52 -6.56
C THR A 80 -19.44 23.69 -6.63
N SER A 81 -18.77 23.44 -5.50
CA SER A 81 -17.55 22.64 -5.48
C SER A 81 -17.83 21.20 -5.87
N ASP A 82 -17.10 20.71 -6.86
CA ASP A 82 -17.14 19.32 -7.30
C ASP A 82 -16.63 18.39 -6.18
N ILE A 83 -17.23 17.20 -6.07
CA ILE A 83 -16.81 16.13 -5.15
C ILE A 83 -15.34 15.77 -5.37
N LEU A 84 -14.86 15.85 -6.63
CA LEU A 84 -13.45 15.63 -6.93
C LEU A 84 -12.52 16.63 -6.22
N LYS A 85 -12.94 17.89 -6.03
CA LYS A 85 -12.12 18.86 -5.28
C LYS A 85 -11.94 18.47 -3.82
N PHE A 86 -12.95 17.86 -3.20
CA PHE A 86 -12.81 17.34 -1.84
C PHE A 86 -11.80 16.20 -1.80
N TYR A 87 -11.85 15.29 -2.77
CA TYR A 87 -10.90 14.20 -2.90
C TYR A 87 -9.45 14.72 -3.09
N GLU A 88 -9.25 15.64 -4.03
CA GLU A 88 -7.95 16.25 -4.33
C GLU A 88 -7.36 17.06 -3.17
N THR A 89 -8.20 17.48 -2.20
CA THR A 89 -7.72 18.15 -0.99
C THR A 89 -6.94 17.20 -0.07
N PHE A 90 -7.29 15.92 -0.07
CA PHE A 90 -6.58 14.90 0.71
C PHE A 90 -5.52 14.16 -0.13
N PHE A 91 -5.81 13.95 -1.41
CA PHE A 91 -4.94 13.28 -2.36
C PHE A 91 -4.40 14.31 -3.36
N ASP A 92 -3.58 15.23 -2.85
CA ASP A 92 -3.01 16.27 -3.69
C ASP A 92 -1.99 15.71 -4.70
N SER A 93 -1.70 16.50 -5.73
CA SER A 93 -0.78 16.08 -6.81
C SER A 93 0.63 15.76 -6.30
N SER A 94 1.10 16.43 -5.24
CA SER A 94 2.44 16.24 -4.68
C SER A 94 2.54 14.89 -3.99
N LEU A 95 1.57 14.59 -3.13
CA LEU A 95 1.44 13.31 -2.43
C LEU A 95 1.30 12.17 -3.43
N MET A 96 0.41 12.29 -4.41
CA MET A 96 0.20 11.26 -5.41
C MET A 96 1.48 10.99 -6.22
N SER A 97 2.18 12.05 -6.64
CA SER A 97 3.47 11.91 -7.32
C SER A 97 4.51 11.20 -6.44
N LYS A 98 4.54 11.52 -5.14
CA LYS A 98 5.48 10.88 -4.20
C LYS A 98 5.16 9.40 -3.99
N ILE A 99 3.88 9.03 -3.92
CA ILE A 99 3.47 7.62 -3.81
C ILE A 99 3.89 6.86 -5.08
N VAL A 100 3.71 7.43 -6.27
CA VAL A 100 4.18 6.84 -7.53
C VAL A 100 5.70 6.63 -7.50
N GLU A 101 6.44 7.67 -7.13
CA GLU A 101 7.91 7.62 -7.07
C GLU A 101 8.40 6.48 -6.16
N GLU A 102 7.92 6.44 -4.91
CA GLU A 102 8.35 5.42 -3.95
C GLU A 102 7.88 4.02 -4.34
N THR A 103 6.68 3.88 -4.93
CA THR A 103 6.18 2.58 -5.42
C THR A 103 7.06 2.03 -6.53
N ASN A 104 7.40 2.87 -7.52
CA ASN A 104 8.26 2.46 -8.63
C ASN A 104 9.70 2.19 -8.18
N LYS A 105 10.23 3.00 -7.25
CA LYS A 105 11.54 2.78 -6.63
C LYS A 105 11.58 1.44 -5.89
N TYR A 106 10.56 1.14 -5.07
CA TYR A 106 10.47 -0.12 -4.36
C TYR A 106 10.38 -1.31 -5.32
N ALA A 107 9.56 -1.21 -6.37
CA ALA A 107 9.45 -2.26 -7.38
C ALA A 107 10.81 -2.54 -8.06
N LYS A 108 11.57 -1.51 -8.43
CA LYS A 108 12.94 -1.65 -8.97
C LYS A 108 13.86 -2.36 -7.98
N GLN A 109 13.83 -1.96 -6.71
CA GLN A 109 14.64 -2.59 -5.67
C GLN A 109 14.29 -4.07 -5.50
N CYS A 110 13.00 -4.43 -5.50
CA CYS A 110 12.55 -5.82 -5.43
C CYS A 110 13.02 -6.64 -6.64
N ILE A 111 12.95 -6.07 -7.84
CA ILE A 111 13.41 -6.75 -9.07
C ILE A 111 14.93 -6.98 -9.00
N GLN A 112 15.69 -5.97 -8.59
CA GLN A 112 17.15 -6.02 -8.49
C GLN A 112 17.64 -6.95 -7.36
N SER A 113 16.96 -6.97 -6.21
CA SER A 113 17.31 -7.82 -5.07
C SER A 113 16.84 -9.26 -5.26
N SER A 114 15.84 -9.49 -6.10
CA SER A 114 15.34 -10.84 -6.35
C SER A 114 16.35 -11.67 -7.14
N VAL A 115 16.77 -12.81 -6.57
CA VAL A 115 17.12 -14.01 -7.36
C VAL A 115 15.81 -14.57 -7.93
N ALA A 116 15.04 -13.75 -8.66
CA ALA A 116 13.68 -14.11 -9.02
C ALA A 116 13.69 -15.39 -9.85
N ARG A 117 12.91 -16.38 -9.39
CA ARG A 117 12.55 -17.57 -10.18
C ARG A 117 12.21 -17.14 -11.59
N GLN A 118 12.58 -17.97 -12.56
CA GLN A 118 12.58 -17.68 -13.99
C GLN A 118 11.25 -17.10 -14.52
N PHE A 119 10.14 -17.24 -13.78
CA PHE A 119 8.78 -16.81 -14.15
C PHE A 119 8.04 -15.98 -13.09
N SER A 120 8.73 -15.28 -12.18
CA SER A 120 8.04 -14.39 -11.24
C SER A 120 7.34 -13.24 -11.98
N LYS A 121 6.07 -12.96 -11.63
CA LYS A 121 5.32 -11.81 -12.14
C LYS A 121 6.05 -10.48 -11.90
N SER A 122 6.88 -10.41 -10.87
CA SER A 122 7.72 -9.24 -10.56
C SER A 122 8.66 -8.87 -11.71
N LYS A 123 9.09 -9.82 -12.56
CA LYS A 123 9.94 -9.53 -13.73
C LYS A 123 9.22 -8.78 -14.85
N PHE A 124 7.89 -8.78 -14.83
CA PHE A 124 7.03 -8.11 -15.81
C PHE A 124 6.39 -6.85 -15.23
N TRP A 125 6.92 -6.33 -14.12
CA TRP A 125 6.44 -5.08 -13.55
C TRP A 125 6.76 -3.91 -14.49
N GLU A 126 5.75 -3.07 -14.73
CA GLU A 126 5.89 -1.81 -15.43
C GLU A 126 5.71 -0.66 -14.41
N GLU A 127 6.40 0.45 -14.65
CA GLU A 127 6.27 1.61 -13.78
C GLU A 127 4.83 2.11 -13.78
N THR A 128 4.27 2.33 -12.58
CA THR A 128 2.92 2.85 -12.44
C THR A 128 2.88 4.35 -12.63
N THR A 129 1.71 4.88 -12.99
CA THR A 129 1.48 6.32 -13.14
C THR A 129 0.55 6.90 -12.06
N VAL A 130 0.46 8.24 -12.02
CA VAL A 130 -0.43 8.94 -11.08
C VAL A 130 -1.90 8.59 -11.35
N GLU A 131 -2.27 8.47 -12.62
CA GLU A 131 -3.61 8.12 -13.05
C GLU A 131 -4.00 6.70 -12.60
N GLU A 132 -3.08 5.74 -12.75
CA GLU A 132 -3.29 4.36 -12.30
C GLU A 132 -3.45 4.29 -10.77
N LEU A 133 -2.64 5.02 -10.01
CA LEU A 133 -2.81 5.09 -8.57
C LEU A 133 -4.14 5.73 -8.18
N HIS A 134 -4.58 6.79 -8.85
CA HIS A 134 -5.92 7.35 -8.61
C HIS A 134 -7.02 6.31 -8.83
N VAL A 135 -6.93 5.48 -9.88
CA VAL A 135 -7.88 4.38 -10.10
C VAL A 135 -7.82 3.36 -8.96
N ILE A 136 -6.63 3.00 -8.48
CA ILE A 136 -6.46 2.08 -7.35
C ILE A 136 -7.10 2.66 -6.08
N PHE A 137 -6.88 3.94 -5.77
CA PHE A 137 -7.52 4.58 -4.62
C PHE A 137 -9.05 4.64 -4.76
N ALA A 138 -9.55 4.97 -5.96
CA ALA A 138 -10.99 4.96 -6.23
C ALA A 138 -11.59 3.56 -6.02
N LEU A 139 -10.92 2.49 -6.45
CA LEU A 139 -11.33 1.12 -6.21
C LEU A 139 -11.34 0.77 -4.72
N ASN A 140 -10.35 1.23 -3.94
CA ASN A 140 -10.31 1.02 -2.49
C ASN A 140 -11.46 1.74 -1.77
N ILE A 141 -11.76 2.99 -2.17
CA ILE A 141 -12.92 3.73 -1.65
C ILE A 141 -14.22 2.99 -1.99
N LEU A 142 -14.35 2.48 -3.22
CA LEU A 142 -15.53 1.73 -3.65
C LEU A 142 -15.72 0.44 -2.83
N GLN A 143 -14.65 -0.29 -2.52
CA GLN A 143 -14.67 -1.45 -1.61
C GLN A 143 -15.02 -1.04 -0.16
N GLY A 144 -14.76 0.22 0.19
CA GLY A 144 -15.24 0.86 1.41
C GLY A 144 -16.77 0.94 1.46
N ILE A 145 -17.42 1.17 0.32
CA ILE A 145 -18.87 1.40 0.20
C ILE A 145 -19.61 0.08 -0.06
N VAL A 146 -19.16 -0.67 -1.07
CA VAL A 146 -19.75 -1.94 -1.49
C VAL A 146 -19.05 -3.04 -0.71
N LYS A 147 -19.68 -3.62 0.31
CA LYS A 147 -19.07 -4.68 1.12
C LYS A 147 -19.30 -6.07 0.53
N LYS A 148 -18.22 -6.84 0.39
CA LYS A 148 -18.24 -8.27 0.06
C LYS A 148 -17.74 -9.12 1.25
N PRO A 149 -18.17 -10.39 1.37
CA PRO A 149 -17.80 -11.25 2.50
C PRO A 149 -16.29 -11.51 2.62
N ARG A 150 -15.58 -11.53 1.50
CA ARG A 150 -14.13 -11.76 1.45
C ARG A 150 -13.46 -10.78 0.50
N ILE A 151 -12.18 -10.50 0.72
CA ILE A 151 -11.40 -9.56 -0.08
C ILE A 151 -11.19 -10.05 -1.52
N ASP A 152 -11.00 -11.35 -1.70
CA ASP A 152 -10.82 -11.97 -3.02
C ASP A 152 -12.07 -11.86 -3.90
N HIS A 153 -13.25 -11.75 -3.28
CA HIS A 153 -14.51 -11.57 -4.02
C HIS A 153 -14.59 -10.21 -4.76
N TYR A 154 -13.78 -9.20 -4.41
CA TYR A 154 -13.72 -7.94 -5.17
C TYR A 154 -13.01 -8.10 -6.53
N TRP A 155 -12.16 -9.12 -6.64
CA TRP A 155 -11.32 -9.35 -7.81
C TRP A 155 -11.75 -10.62 -8.59
N SER A 156 -12.83 -11.26 -8.16
CA SER A 156 -13.38 -12.46 -8.77
C SER A 156 -14.42 -12.12 -9.84
N LYS A 157 -14.41 -12.90 -10.93
CA LYS A 157 -15.49 -12.90 -11.94
C LYS A 157 -16.62 -13.88 -11.60
N ARG A 158 -16.44 -14.71 -10.56
CA ARG A 158 -17.44 -15.65 -10.06
C ARG A 158 -18.32 -14.90 -9.06
N TYR A 159 -19.61 -14.83 -9.36
CA TYR A 159 -20.64 -14.14 -8.58
C TYR A 159 -21.18 -15.01 -7.44
#